data_AF-A0A026WWZ9-F1
#
_entry.id   AF-A0A026WWZ9-F1
#
_cell.length_a   1.000
_cell.length_b   1.000
_cell.length_c   1.000
_cell.angle_alpha   90.00
_cell.angle_beta   90.00
_cell.angle_gamma   90.00
#
_symmetry.space_group_name_H-M   'P 1'
#
loop_
_entity.id
_entity.type
_entity.pdbx_description
1 polymer ?
#
loop_
_entity_poly.entity_id
_entity_poly.type
_entity_poly.pdbx_seq_one_letter_code
_entity_poly.pdbx_strand_id
1 'polypeptide(L)'
;RFPKDLILCQKWLDVCGLNYNDDVSHTYLCSIHFAEADINRYDTVGRHKSVIKPGAVPSLFISNPLIIQDLSSQAWANMNEYNTEIEDKSKSI
;
A
#
# COMPACT_ATOMS: atom_id res chain seq x y z
N ARG A 1 3.98 7.58 12.81
CA ARG A 1 5.38 7.23 12.48
C ARG A 1 5.42 5.73 12.23
N PHE A 2 6.30 5.26 11.34
CA PHE A 2 6.54 3.85 11.16
C PHE A 2 6.99 3.17 12.48
N PRO A 3 6.51 1.94 12.75
CA PRO A 3 6.82 1.22 13.98
C PRO A 3 8.28 0.72 13.97
N LYS A 4 8.86 0.56 15.17
CA LYS A 4 10.21 0.00 15.34
C LYS A 4 10.26 -1.53 15.18
N ASP A 5 9.14 -2.19 15.38
CA ASP A 5 9.02 -3.63 15.15
C ASP A 5 9.20 -3.91 13.66
N LEU A 6 10.23 -4.68 13.29
CA LEU A 6 10.64 -4.87 11.90
C LEU A 6 9.56 -5.56 11.07
N ILE A 7 8.85 -6.53 11.66
CA ILE A 7 7.80 -7.28 10.98
C ILE A 7 6.60 -6.38 10.69
N LEU A 8 6.18 -5.58 11.68
CA LEU A 8 5.09 -4.64 11.51
C LEU A 8 5.48 -3.49 10.58
N CYS A 9 6.73 -3.03 10.64
CA CYS A 9 7.25 -2.01 9.74
C CYS A 9 7.20 -2.49 8.29
N GLN A 10 7.63 -3.73 8.02
CA GLN A 10 7.55 -4.31 6.68
C GLN A 10 6.10 -4.32 6.17
N LYS A 11 5.13 -4.74 6.99
CA LYS A 11 3.72 -4.68 6.60
C LYS A 11 3.25 -3.27 6.24
N TRP A 12 3.71 -2.26 6.97
CA TRP A 12 3.38 -0.87 6.64
C TRP A 12 4.05 -0.42 5.34
N LEU A 13 5.29 -0.84 5.09
CA LEU A 13 6.00 -0.53 3.83
C LEU A 13 5.27 -1.17 2.64
N ASP A 14 4.91 -2.44 2.76
CA ASP A 14 4.21 -3.20 1.72
C ASP A 14 2.88 -2.52 1.34
N VAL A 15 2.08 -2.14 2.35
CA VAL A 15 0.82 -1.43 2.12
C VAL A 15 1.06 -0.06 1.49
N CYS A 16 2.13 0.64 1.87
CA CYS A 16 2.50 1.93 1.28
C CYS A 16 3.13 1.82 -0.11
N GLY A 17 3.41 0.61 -0.60
CA GLY A 17 4.18 0.41 -1.82
C GLY A 17 5.59 0.98 -1.73
N LEU A 18 6.18 0.93 -0.54
CA LEU A 18 7.54 1.36 -0.24
C LEU A 18 8.45 0.13 -0.06
N ASN A 19 9.75 0.34 -0.19
CA ASN A 19 10.78 -0.67 0.00
C ASN A 19 11.67 -0.34 1.21
N TYR A 20 12.49 -1.30 1.64
CA TYR A 20 13.33 -1.15 2.83
C TYR A 20 14.45 -0.09 2.70
N ASN A 21 14.79 0.31 1.47
CA ASN A 21 15.77 1.38 1.22
C ASN A 21 15.14 2.78 1.30
N ASP A 22 13.81 2.88 1.31
CA ASP A 22 13.13 4.17 1.45
C ASP A 22 13.28 4.68 2.89
N ASP A 23 13.77 5.91 3.05
CA ASP A 23 13.87 6.52 4.38
C ASP A 23 12.50 6.97 4.89
N VAL A 24 11.97 6.21 5.86
CA VAL A 24 10.69 6.48 6.52
C VAL A 24 10.83 7.03 7.94
N SER A 25 12.04 7.41 8.36
CA SER A 25 12.35 7.84 9.74
C SER A 25 11.52 9.05 10.19
N HIS A 26 11.23 9.95 9.26
CA HIS A 26 10.43 11.15 9.45
C HIS A 26 9.04 11.07 8.81
N THR A 27 8.62 9.89 8.37
CA THR A 27 7.34 9.66 7.72
C THR A 27 6.26 9.25 8.73
N TYR A 28 5.07 9.84 8.59
CA TYR A 28 3.92 9.58 9.45
C TYR A 28 2.71 9.27 8.60
N LEU A 29 1.91 8.29 9.06
CA LEU A 29 0.58 8.05 8.54
C LEU A 29 -0.43 8.73 9.46
N CYS A 30 -1.38 9.44 8.87
CA CYS A 30 -2.54 9.96 9.56
C CYS A 30 -3.43 8.81 10.06
N SER A 31 -4.18 9.04 11.14
CA SER A 31 -5.06 8.02 11.74
C SER A 31 -6.16 7.52 10.78
N ILE A 32 -6.54 8.32 9.78
CA ILE A 32 -7.54 7.96 8.76
C ILE A 32 -7.17 6.74 7.92
N HIS A 33 -5.89 6.35 7.90
CA HIS A 33 -5.41 5.18 7.16
C HIS A 33 -5.60 3.87 7.92
N PHE A 34 -6.07 3.94 9.17
CA PHE A 34 -6.33 2.79 10.03
C PHE A 34 -7.83 2.63 10.23
N ALA A 35 -8.27 1.39 10.45
CA ALA A 35 -9.64 1.13 10.86
C ALA A 35 -9.91 1.80 12.21
N GLU A 36 -11.11 2.36 12.42
CA GLU A 36 -11.49 2.92 13.73
C GLU A 36 -11.38 1.89 14.86
N ALA A 37 -11.63 0.61 14.56
CA ALA A 37 -11.45 -0.49 15.50
C ALA A 37 -9.99 -0.65 15.98
N ASP A 38 -9.01 -0.12 15.24
CA ASP A 38 -7.58 -0.19 15.55
C ASP A 38 -7.06 1.08 16.24
N ILE A 39 -7.93 2.04 16.56
CA ILE A 39 -7.55 3.30 17.19
C ILE A 39 -8.15 3.36 18.59
N ASN A 40 -7.28 3.51 19.59
CA ASN A 40 -7.69 3.84 20.95
C ASN A 40 -7.82 5.36 21.08
N ARG A 41 -9.03 5.84 21.35
CA ARG A 41 -9.33 7.25 21.62
C ARG A 41 -9.53 7.42 23.12
N TYR A 42 -8.71 8.29 23.72
CA TYR A 42 -8.79 8.65 25.13
C TYR A 42 -9.29 10.09 25.19
N ASP A 43 -10.42 10.28 25.87
CA ASP A 43 -10.93 11.60 26.20
C ASP A 43 -10.73 11.83 27.70
N THR A 44 -9.84 12.75 28.03
CA THR A 44 -9.65 13.25 29.40
C THR A 44 -9.92 14.73 29.39
N VAL A 45 -10.43 15.30 30.47
CA VAL A 45 -10.84 16.72 30.54
C VAL A 45 -9.76 17.63 29.92
N GLY A 46 -10.06 18.20 28.75
CA GLY A 46 -9.20 19.12 27.99
C GLY A 46 -8.07 18.48 27.17
N ARG A 47 -8.01 17.15 27.05
CA ARG A 47 -6.98 16.43 26.27
C ARG A 47 -7.60 15.24 25.53
N HIS A 48 -7.69 15.39 24.22
CA HIS A 48 -7.98 14.30 23.30
C HIS A 48 -6.67 13.64 22.86
N LYS A 49 -6.54 12.34 23.07
CA LYS A 49 -5.39 11.55 22.60
C LYS A 49 -5.88 10.37 21.78
N SER A 50 -5.31 10.19 20.60
CA SER A 50 -5.54 9.00 19.77
C SER A 50 -4.25 8.22 19.64
N VAL A 51 -4.32 6.90 19.81
CA VAL A 51 -3.18 5.99 19.72
C VAL A 51 -3.56 4.80 18.87
N ILE A 52 -2.71 4.46 17.90
CA ILE A 52 -2.85 3.25 17.08
C ILE A 52 -2.56 2.03 17.96
N LYS A 53 -3.41 1.02 17.92
CA LYS A 53 -3.21 -0.23 18.67
C LYS A 53 -1.92 -0.93 18.26
N PRO A 54 -1.22 -1.63 19.18
CA PRO A 54 -0.08 -2.45 18.82
C PRO A 54 -0.45 -3.48 17.74
N GLY A 55 0.39 -3.62 16.72
CA GLY A 55 0.17 -4.58 15.63
C GLY A 55 -0.83 -4.12 14.56
N ALA A 56 -1.50 -2.98 14.74
CA ALA A 56 -2.39 -2.44 13.73
C ALA A 56 -1.61 -2.10 12.45
N VAL A 57 -2.20 -2.45 11.32
CA VAL A 57 -1.68 -2.16 9.99
C VAL A 57 -2.60 -1.15 9.30
N PRO A 58 -2.05 -0.22 8.50
CA PRO A 58 -2.86 0.62 7.65
C PRO A 58 -3.67 -0.27 6.69
N SER A 59 -4.94 0.06 6.49
CA SER A 59 -5.86 -0.75 5.69
C SER A 59 -6.78 0.08 4.79
N LEU A 60 -6.77 1.40 4.93
CA LEU A 60 -7.67 2.30 4.20
C LEU A 60 -6.90 3.31 3.34
N PHE A 61 -7.33 3.42 2.08
CA PHE A 61 -6.94 4.49 1.14
C PHE A 61 -5.44 4.62 0.88
N ILE A 62 -4.68 3.53 0.93
CA ILE A 62 -3.28 3.50 0.51
C ILE A 62 -3.22 2.76 -0.82
N SER A 63 -3.80 3.37 -1.84
CA SER A 63 -3.40 3.05 -3.21
C SER A 63 -2.24 3.98 -3.50
N ASN A 64 -1.02 3.44 -3.62
CA ASN A 64 0.08 4.21 -4.19
C ASN A 64 -0.35 4.58 -5.62
N PRO A 65 -0.63 5.87 -5.93
CA PRO A 65 -1.14 6.26 -7.24
C PRO A 65 -0.16 5.93 -8.37
N LEU A 66 1.12 5.66 -8.04
CA LEU A 66 2.14 5.25 -9.01
C LEU A 66 2.02 3.78 -9.44
N ILE A 67 1.42 2.90 -8.62
CA ILE A 67 1.23 1.47 -8.98
C ILE A 67 0.11 1.30 -10.02
N ILE A 68 -0.85 2.22 -10.07
CA ILE A 68 -1.95 2.18 -11.05
C ILE A 68 -1.40 2.35 -12.48
N GLN A 69 -0.34 3.14 -12.67
CA GLN A 69 0.28 3.30 -13.99
C GLN A 69 1.01 2.03 -14.45
N ASP A 70 1.73 1.36 -13.55
CA ASP A 70 2.55 0.19 -13.89
C ASP A 70 1.70 -1.04 -14.25
N LEU A 71 0.63 -1.31 -13.50
CA LEU A 71 -0.29 -2.42 -13.80
C LEU A 71 -1.08 -2.19 -15.10
N SER A 72 -1.48 -0.95 -15.39
CA SER A 72 -2.10 -0.62 -16.68
C SER A 72 -1.12 -0.81 -17.84
N SER A 73 0.17 -0.54 -17.59
CA SER A 73 1.21 -0.63 -18.59
C SER A 73 1.57 -2.08 -18.93
N GLN A 74 1.68 -2.91 -17.91
CA GLN A 74 1.94 -4.33 -18.08
C GLN A 74 0.73 -5.06 -18.73
N ALA A 75 -0.49 -4.65 -18.40
CA ALA A 75 -1.71 -5.26 -18.94
C ALA A 75 -1.88 -5.03 -20.46
N TRP A 76 -1.56 -3.84 -20.98
CA TRP A 76 -1.61 -3.61 -22.44
C TRP A 76 -0.51 -4.36 -23.18
N ALA A 77 0.69 -4.46 -22.58
CA ALA A 77 1.82 -5.16 -23.19
C ALA A 77 1.51 -6.66 -23.36
N ASN A 78 0.97 -7.28 -22.31
CA ASN A 78 0.58 -8.69 -22.32
C ASN A 78 -0.58 -8.96 -23.31
N MET A 79 -1.52 -8.02 -23.47
CA MET A 79 -2.62 -8.17 -24.43
C MET A 79 -2.13 -8.08 -25.88
N ASN A 80 -1.15 -7.23 -26.16
CA ASN A 80 -0.57 -7.09 -27.49
C ASN A 80 0.28 -8.31 -27.88
N GLU A 81 1.05 -8.88 -26.94
CA GLU A 81 1.82 -10.10 -27.15
C GLU A 81 0.91 -11.29 -27.47
N TYR A 82 -0.18 -11.47 -26.72
CA TYR A 82 -1.18 -12.50 -26.98
C TYR A 82 -1.84 -12.36 -28.37
N ASN A 83 -2.21 -11.14 -28.76
CA ASN A 83 -2.82 -10.90 -30.07
C ASN A 83 -1.82 -11.15 -31.21
N THR A 84 -0.54 -10.82 -31.02
CA THR A 84 0.52 -11.06 -32.00
C THR A 84 0.75 -12.56 -32.21
N GLU A 85 0.77 -13.36 -31.14
CA GLU A 85 0.88 -14.82 -31.23
C GLU A 85 -0.30 -15.49 -31.92
N ILE A 86 -1.52 -14.95 -31.72
CA ILE A 86 -2.74 -15.44 -32.38
C ILE A 86 -2.64 -15.17 -33.88
N GLU A 87 -2.22 -13.97 -34.29
CA GLU A 87 -2.08 -13.59 -35.70
C GLU A 87 -1.01 -14.40 -36.43
N ASP A 88 0.12 -14.68 -35.79
CA ASP A 88 1.20 -15.48 -36.38
C ASP A 88 0.82 -16.96 -36.51
N LYS A 89 0.08 -17.52 -35.56
CA LYS A 89 -0.48 -18.88 -35.69
C LYS A 89 -1.54 -18.99 -36.79
N SER A 90 -2.28 -17.91 -37.03
CA SER A 90 -3.34 -17.86 -38.06
C SER A 90 -2.81 -17.81 -39.49
N LYS A 91 -1.56 -17.35 -39.70
CA LYS A 91 -0.91 -17.24 -41.02
C LYS A 91 -0.11 -18.48 -41.43
N SER A 92 0.01 -19.47 -40.55
CA SER A 92 0.81 -20.68 -40.74
C SER A 92 -0.03 -21.92 -41.16
N ILE A 93 -1.28 -21.70 -41.59
CA ILE A 93 -2.21 -22.73 -42.12
C ILE A 93 -2.51 -22.43 -43.58
#